data_AF-A0A401NY10-F1
#
_entry.id   AF-A0A401NY10-F1
#
_cell.length_a   1.000
_cell.length_b   1.000
_cell.length_c   1.000
_cell.angle_alpha   90.00
_cell.angle_beta   90.00
_cell.angle_gamma   90.00
#
_symmetry.space_group_name_H-M   'P 1'
#
loop_
_entity.id
_entity.type
_entity.pdbx_description
1 polymer ?
#
loop_
_entity_poly.entity_id
_entity_poly.type
_entity_poly.pdbx_seq_one_letter_code
_entity_poly.pdbx_strand_id
1 'polypeptide(L)'
;VNLENDAGEAQVTTSELIRYEYHVVYSSSYLAPVLYFRACYSDGKPLGLKEIWEKVHDCYKERLFQGPWDTITQQEHHLLGQPFFVLHPCRTSELMTPIMDGATQEQRNVNYITSWLSMMGPVVGLDVPLSYATAVSQGIFDPKLKKGTFGAGK
;
A
#
# COMPACT_ATOMS: atom_id res chain seq x y z
N VAL A 1 -13.35 61.21 -2.96
CA VAL A 1 -13.32 59.91 -3.65
C VAL A 1 -11.88 59.41 -3.64
N ASN A 2 -11.50 58.65 -2.61
CA ASN A 2 -10.25 57.91 -2.59
C ASN A 2 -10.63 56.45 -2.77
N LEU A 3 -10.31 55.91 -3.95
CA LEU A 3 -10.40 54.50 -4.29
C LEU A 3 -9.08 53.87 -3.87
N GLU A 4 -9.03 53.28 -2.69
CA GLU A 4 -7.93 52.39 -2.31
C GLU A 4 -8.16 51.06 -3.03
N ASN A 5 -7.20 50.72 -3.91
CA ASN A 5 -7.17 49.50 -4.70
C ASN A 5 -7.08 48.28 -3.78
N ASP A 6 -8.17 47.52 -3.70
CA ASP A 6 -8.19 46.13 -3.23
C ASP A 6 -7.72 45.22 -4.38
N ALA A 7 -6.43 44.89 -4.38
CA ALA A 7 -5.89 43.86 -5.24
C ALA A 7 -5.58 42.63 -4.38
N GLY A 8 -6.61 41.84 -4.09
CA GLY A 8 -6.44 40.49 -3.58
C GLY A 8 -5.67 39.64 -4.59
N GLU A 9 -4.38 39.41 -4.32
CA GLU A 9 -3.59 38.38 -5.01
C GLU A 9 -4.23 37.01 -4.74
N ALA A 10 -4.91 36.46 -5.75
CA ALA A 10 -5.31 35.08 -5.73
C ALA A 10 -4.05 34.21 -5.75
N GLN A 11 -3.71 33.58 -4.62
CA GLN A 11 -2.67 32.55 -4.58
C GLN A 11 -3.06 31.41 -5.54
N VAL A 12 -2.38 31.33 -6.67
CA VAL A 12 -2.43 30.17 -7.55
C VAL A 12 -1.67 29.05 -6.81
N THR A 13 -2.40 28.15 -6.17
CA THR A 13 -1.83 26.92 -5.63
C THR A 13 -1.50 26.00 -6.79
N THR A 14 -0.28 26.09 -7.32
CA THR A 14 0.23 25.11 -8.26
C THR A 14 0.38 23.78 -7.53
N SER A 15 -0.57 22.87 -7.74
CA SER A 15 -0.46 21.50 -7.23
C SER A 15 0.72 20.81 -7.91
N GLU A 16 1.76 20.48 -7.15
CA GLU A 16 2.91 19.73 -7.65
C GLU A 16 2.49 18.29 -7.97
N LEU A 17 2.65 17.88 -9.22
CA LEU A 17 2.38 16.51 -9.64
C LEU A 17 3.57 15.60 -9.29
N ILE A 18 3.28 14.54 -8.55
CA ILE A 18 4.26 13.55 -8.11
C ILE A 18 3.85 12.18 -8.65
N ARG A 19 4.81 11.48 -9.24
CA ARG A 19 4.66 10.10 -9.68
C ARG A 19 5.24 9.18 -8.61
N TYR A 20 4.39 8.31 -8.08
CA TYR A 20 4.82 7.21 -7.22
C TYR A 20 4.95 5.91 -8.04
N GLU A 21 5.94 5.10 -7.70
CA GLU A 21 6.17 3.78 -8.27
C GLU A 21 6.33 2.78 -7.14
N TYR A 22 5.51 1.73 -7.16
CA TYR A 22 5.44 0.72 -6.11
C TYR A 22 5.59 -0.68 -6.70
N HIS A 23 6.56 -1.46 -6.21
CA HIS A 23 6.75 -2.84 -6.60
C HIS A 23 6.58 -3.76 -5.39
N VAL A 24 5.72 -4.76 -5.52
CA VAL A 24 5.52 -5.80 -4.52
C VAL A 24 6.26 -7.05 -4.96
N VAL A 25 7.23 -7.49 -4.15
CA VAL A 25 8.07 -8.66 -4.44
C VAL A 25 7.97 -9.64 -3.28
N TYR A 26 7.92 -10.94 -3.57
CA TYR A 26 7.93 -11.96 -2.54
C TYR A 26 9.35 -12.23 -2.03
N SER A 27 9.55 -12.18 -0.71
CA SER A 27 10.79 -12.62 -0.08
C SER A 27 10.69 -14.07 0.37
N SER A 28 11.51 -14.95 -0.20
CA SER A 28 11.60 -16.35 0.22
C SER A 28 12.20 -16.50 1.62
N SER A 29 13.08 -15.60 2.04
CA SER A 29 13.73 -15.66 3.36
C SER A 29 12.77 -15.32 4.49
N TYR A 30 11.84 -14.40 4.25
CA TYR A 30 10.85 -13.96 5.24
C TYR A 30 9.46 -14.55 5.04
N LEU A 31 9.25 -15.27 3.92
CA LEU A 31 7.97 -15.81 3.49
C LEU A 31 6.85 -14.75 3.46
N ALA A 32 7.21 -13.53 3.09
CA ALA A 32 6.35 -12.36 3.16
C ALA A 32 6.56 -11.42 1.96
N PRO A 33 5.55 -10.60 1.61
CA PRO A 33 5.71 -9.55 0.62
C PRO A 33 6.64 -8.43 1.13
N VAL A 34 7.37 -7.85 0.18
CA VAL A 34 8.27 -6.70 0.34
C VAL A 34 7.78 -5.58 -0.55
N LEU A 35 7.68 -4.37 0.00
CA LEU A 35 7.30 -3.18 -0.75
C LEU A 35 8.54 -2.36 -1.09
N TYR A 36 8.84 -2.28 -2.38
CA TYR A 36 9.78 -1.32 -2.94
C TYR A 36 8.99 -0.11 -3.42
N PHE A 37 9.50 1.09 -3.15
CA PHE A 37 8.87 2.31 -3.63
C PHE A 37 9.89 3.41 -3.94
N ARG A 38 9.49 4.29 -4.86
CA ARG A 38 10.15 5.57 -5.11
C ARG A 38 9.12 6.58 -5.58
N ALA A 39 9.45 7.85 -5.47
CA ALA A 39 8.64 8.93 -6.02
C ALA A 39 9.53 9.94 -6.76
N CYS A 40 8.99 10.56 -7.79
CA CYS A 40 9.63 11.67 -8.48
C CYS A 40 8.64 12.79 -8.78
N TYR A 41 9.14 14.02 -8.81
CA TYR A 41 8.42 15.17 -9.32
C TYR A 41 8.22 15.03 -10.83
N SER A 42 7.30 15.82 -11.40
CA SER A 42 7.03 15.84 -12.85
C SER A 42 8.25 16.16 -13.73
N ASP A 43 9.28 16.81 -13.20
CA ASP A 43 10.56 17.08 -13.86
C ASP A 43 11.56 15.90 -13.80
N GLY A 44 11.17 14.80 -13.14
CA GLY A 44 11.98 13.60 -12.95
C GLY A 44 12.89 13.62 -11.72
N LYS A 45 12.94 14.71 -10.94
CA LYS A 45 13.73 14.77 -9.71
C LYS A 45 13.18 13.76 -8.68
N PRO A 46 14.00 12.85 -8.13
CA PRO A 46 13.54 11.91 -7.12
C PRO A 46 13.26 12.62 -5.79
N LEU A 47 12.23 12.16 -5.08
CA LEU A 47 11.92 12.60 -3.73
C LEU A 47 12.72 11.79 -2.70
N GLY A 48 13.25 12.47 -1.69
CA GLY A 48 13.77 11.85 -0.49
C GLY A 48 12.65 11.35 0.44
N LEU A 49 13.01 10.48 1.37
CA LEU A 49 12.06 9.88 2.32
C LEU A 49 11.32 10.94 3.16
N LYS A 50 12.02 12.01 3.57
CA LYS A 50 11.42 13.12 4.32
C LYS A 50 10.34 13.84 3.51
N GLU A 51 10.61 14.14 2.23
CA GLU A 51 9.64 14.79 1.33
C GLU A 51 8.41 13.90 1.10
N ILE A 52 8.60 12.58 1.03
CA ILE A 52 7.49 11.62 0.92
C ILE A 52 6.65 11.66 2.21
N TRP A 53 7.27 11.58 3.39
CA TRP A 53 6.56 11.57 4.67
C TRP A 53 5.82 12.87 4.97
N GLU A 54 6.35 14.03 4.56
CA GLU A 54 5.66 15.32 4.69
C GLU A 54 4.30 15.31 3.98
N LYS A 55 4.18 14.53 2.90
CA LYS A 55 2.97 14.40 2.07
C LYS A 55 2.02 13.28 2.51
N VAL A 56 2.43 12.41 3.44
CA VAL A 56 1.57 11.40 4.05
C VAL A 56 0.59 12.07 5.03
N HIS A 57 -0.62 11.52 5.18
CA HIS A 57 -1.61 12.06 6.12
C HIS A 57 -1.11 12.00 7.58
N ASP A 58 -1.43 13.04 8.37
CA ASP A 58 -0.85 13.27 9.70
C ASP A 58 -1.13 12.12 10.69
N CYS A 59 -2.27 11.43 10.57
CA CYS A 59 -2.59 10.27 11.41
C CYS A 59 -1.58 9.11 11.29
N TYR A 60 -0.80 9.06 10.21
CA TYR A 60 0.27 8.09 10.03
C TYR A 60 1.63 8.65 10.45
N LYS A 61 1.83 9.98 10.47
CA LYS A 61 3.11 10.61 10.85
C LYS A 61 3.49 10.30 12.29
N GLU A 62 2.57 10.41 13.24
CA GLU A 62 2.87 10.06 14.64
C GLU A 62 3.31 8.60 14.79
N ARG A 63 2.66 7.69 14.05
CA ARG A 63 3.01 6.26 14.04
C ARG A 63 4.33 5.99 13.30
N LEU A 64 4.67 6.79 12.28
CA LEU A 64 5.95 6.75 11.57
C LEU A 64 7.14 7.04 12.51
N PHE A 65 6.98 7.98 13.45
CA PHE A 65 8.04 8.38 14.38
C PHE A 65 8.18 7.49 15.64
N GLN A 66 7.27 6.52 15.88
CA GLN A 66 7.20 5.75 17.14
C GLN A 66 7.40 4.22 16.98
N GLY A 67 8.14 3.74 15.98
CA GLY A 67 8.85 2.44 16.14
C GLY A 67 8.45 1.20 15.32
N PRO A 68 7.59 1.22 14.28
CA PRO A 68 7.54 0.10 13.31
C PRO A 68 8.25 0.37 11.97
N TRP A 69 8.38 1.66 11.61
CA TRP A 69 8.77 2.11 10.27
C TRP A 69 10.24 2.56 10.17
N ASP A 70 10.98 2.38 11.26
CA ASP A 70 12.46 2.43 11.33
C ASP A 70 13.12 1.38 10.41
N THR A 71 12.30 0.53 9.79
CA THR A 71 12.68 -0.53 8.87
C THR A 71 12.68 -0.11 7.40
N ILE A 72 12.38 1.17 7.08
CA ILE A 72 12.57 1.68 5.72
C ILE A 72 14.06 1.89 5.46
N THR A 73 14.58 1.20 4.44
CA THR A 73 15.98 1.26 4.02
C THR A 73 16.07 1.60 2.54
N GLN A 74 17.22 2.08 2.07
CA GLN A 74 17.47 2.21 0.64
C GLN A 74 18.22 0.96 0.16
N GLN A 75 17.69 0.29 -0.85
CA GLN A 75 18.30 -0.89 -1.45
C GLN A 75 18.22 -0.84 -2.97
N GLU A 76 19.05 -1.65 -3.63
CA GLU A 76 18.96 -1.86 -5.06
C GLU A 76 17.80 -2.83 -5.38
N HIS A 77 16.97 -2.47 -6.35
CA HIS A 77 15.86 -3.32 -6.77
C HIS A 77 16.38 -4.53 -7.54
N HIS A 78 16.15 -5.74 -7.03
CA HIS A 78 16.75 -6.99 -7.54
C HIS A 78 16.55 -7.23 -9.05
N LEU A 79 15.45 -6.77 -9.64
CA LEU A 79 15.19 -6.92 -11.08
C LEU A 79 15.65 -5.75 -11.94
N LEU A 80 15.81 -4.55 -11.36
CA LEU A 80 16.03 -3.32 -12.12
C LEU A 80 17.44 -2.75 -11.96
N GLY A 81 18.17 -3.14 -10.91
CA GLY A 81 19.49 -2.59 -10.61
C GLY A 81 19.46 -1.09 -10.24
N GLN A 82 18.34 -0.62 -9.70
CA GLN A 82 18.11 0.81 -9.42
C GLN A 82 17.79 1.05 -7.95
N PRO A 83 18.10 2.23 -7.40
CA PRO A 83 17.82 2.54 -6.00
C PRO A 83 16.31 2.71 -5.76
N PHE A 84 15.82 2.04 -4.73
CA PHE A 84 14.46 2.15 -4.22
C PHE A 84 14.50 2.24 -2.69
N PHE A 85 13.48 2.85 -2.11
CA PHE A 85 13.19 2.65 -0.70
C PHE A 85 12.48 1.30 -0.52
N VAL A 86 12.79 0.62 0.57
CA VAL A 86 12.29 -0.72 0.86
C VAL A 86 11.78 -0.74 2.27
N LEU A 87 10.51 -1.11 2.43
CA LEU A 87 9.96 -1.47 3.71
C LEU A 87 10.41 -2.90 4.06
N HIS A 88 11.28 -3.05 5.06
CA HIS A 88 11.85 -4.35 5.38
C HIS A 88 10.78 -5.35 5.86
N PRO A 89 10.76 -6.60 5.34
CA PRO A 89 9.68 -7.54 5.60
C PRO A 89 9.72 -8.23 6.97
N CYS A 90 10.74 -7.97 7.81
CA CYS A 90 10.97 -8.74 9.04
C CYS A 90 9.78 -8.76 10.01
N ARG A 91 8.95 -7.70 10.00
CA ARG A 91 7.76 -7.61 10.85
C ARG A 91 6.46 -7.87 10.11
N THR A 92 6.50 -8.13 8.80
CA THR A 92 5.29 -8.33 8.00
C THR A 92 4.43 -9.47 8.55
N SER A 93 5.04 -10.61 8.86
CA SER A 93 4.31 -11.76 9.40
C SER A 93 3.70 -11.46 10.77
N GLU A 94 4.45 -10.82 11.67
CA GLU A 94 3.96 -10.38 12.99
C GLU A 94 2.71 -9.50 12.86
N LEU A 95 2.75 -8.53 11.94
CA LEU A 95 1.65 -7.59 11.72
C LEU A 95 0.44 -8.22 11.01
N MET A 96 0.66 -9.21 10.14
CA MET A 96 -0.42 -9.85 9.36
C MET A 96 -1.14 -10.98 10.11
N THR A 97 -0.48 -11.66 11.05
CA THR A 97 -1.06 -12.79 11.79
C THR A 97 -2.42 -12.46 12.43
N PRO A 98 -2.60 -11.36 13.20
CA PRO A 98 -3.88 -11.06 13.82
C PRO A 98 -5.03 -10.85 12.81
N ILE A 99 -4.70 -10.30 11.63
CA ILE A 99 -5.68 -10.08 10.55
C ILE A 99 -6.13 -11.42 9.97
N MET A 100 -5.21 -12.35 9.76
CA MET A 100 -5.51 -13.68 9.21
C MET A 100 -6.24 -14.57 10.22
N ASP A 101 -5.85 -14.51 11.49
CA ASP A 101 -6.52 -15.24 12.56
C ASP A 101 -7.97 -14.76 12.72
N GLY A 102 -8.19 -13.44 12.78
CA GLY A 102 -9.53 -12.86 12.85
C GLY A 102 -10.41 -13.27 11.67
N ALA A 103 -9.87 -13.24 10.44
CA ALA A 103 -10.59 -13.69 9.26
C ALA A 103 -10.98 -15.17 9.33
N THR A 104 -10.09 -16.01 9.85
CA THR A 104 -10.34 -17.45 10.00
C THR A 104 -11.44 -17.71 11.04
N GLN A 105 -11.39 -17.03 12.19
CA GLN A 105 -12.42 -17.16 13.24
C GLN A 105 -13.81 -16.72 12.75
N GLU A 106 -13.86 -15.65 11.96
CA GLU A 106 -15.10 -15.10 11.42
C GLU A 106 -15.54 -15.75 10.10
N GLN A 107 -14.81 -16.76 9.61
CA GLN A 107 -15.02 -17.42 8.31
C GLN A 107 -15.11 -16.42 7.14
N ARG A 108 -14.34 -15.33 7.22
CA ARG A 108 -14.27 -14.30 6.19
C ARG A 108 -13.17 -14.63 5.19
N ASN A 109 -13.49 -14.50 3.91
CA ASN A 109 -12.48 -14.58 2.87
C ASN A 109 -11.78 -13.22 2.76
N VAL A 110 -10.46 -13.19 2.97
CA VAL A 110 -9.64 -11.99 2.94
C VAL A 110 -8.53 -12.14 1.90
N ASN A 111 -8.27 -11.09 1.12
CA ASN A 111 -7.10 -11.07 0.26
C ASN A 111 -5.89 -10.62 1.06
N TYR A 112 -4.92 -11.52 1.24
CA TYR A 112 -3.71 -11.23 2.00
C TYR A 112 -2.98 -9.96 1.49
N ILE A 113 -2.82 -9.82 0.17
CA ILE A 113 -2.11 -8.68 -0.43
C ILE A 113 -2.88 -7.39 -0.24
N THR A 114 -4.21 -7.40 -0.44
CA THR A 114 -5.04 -6.22 -0.19
C THR A 114 -4.98 -5.81 1.27
N SER A 115 -5.16 -6.75 2.21
CA SER A 115 -5.08 -6.47 3.64
C SER A 115 -3.71 -5.93 4.05
N TRP A 116 -2.64 -6.52 3.51
CA TRP A 116 -1.26 -6.08 3.74
C TRP A 116 -1.01 -4.67 3.18
N LEU A 117 -1.42 -4.39 1.94
CA LEU A 117 -1.29 -3.06 1.34
C LEU A 117 -2.16 -2.01 2.06
N SER A 118 -3.34 -2.37 2.54
CA SER A 118 -4.17 -1.46 3.34
C SER A 118 -3.53 -1.11 4.68
N MET A 119 -2.70 -1.99 5.24
CA MET A 119 -1.96 -1.76 6.47
C MET A 119 -0.64 -0.99 6.23
N MET A 120 0.11 -1.37 5.20
CA MET A 120 1.47 -0.88 4.95
C MET A 120 1.53 0.26 3.91
N GLY A 121 0.57 0.34 3.01
CA GLY A 121 0.56 1.33 1.92
C GLY A 121 0.51 2.78 2.40
N PRO A 122 -0.39 3.16 3.34
CA PRO A 122 -0.57 4.56 3.70
C PRO A 122 0.68 5.24 4.23
N VAL A 123 1.60 4.49 4.85
CA VAL A 123 2.85 5.04 5.41
C VAL A 123 3.85 5.49 4.36
N VAL A 124 3.65 5.09 3.10
CA VAL A 124 4.47 5.46 1.95
C VAL A 124 3.64 6.18 0.87
N GLY A 125 2.48 6.71 1.27
CA GLY A 125 1.58 7.47 0.38
C GLY A 125 0.73 6.61 -0.56
N LEU A 126 0.68 5.30 -0.37
CA LEU A 126 -0.17 4.41 -1.14
C LEU A 126 -1.53 4.25 -0.45
N ASP A 127 -2.57 4.81 -1.06
CA ASP A 127 -3.95 4.55 -0.66
C ASP A 127 -4.55 3.41 -1.48
N VAL A 128 -5.20 2.46 -0.81
CA VAL A 128 -5.85 1.31 -1.44
C VAL A 128 -7.36 1.49 -1.31
N PRO A 129 -8.08 1.77 -2.41
CA PRO A 129 -9.52 1.97 -2.36
C PRO A 129 -10.28 0.78 -1.77
N LEU A 130 -11.32 1.06 -0.99
CA LEU A 130 -12.17 0.04 -0.34
C LEU A 130 -12.77 -0.97 -1.32
N SER A 131 -12.95 -0.60 -2.60
CA SER A 131 -13.42 -1.52 -3.64
C SER A 131 -12.56 -2.79 -3.76
N TYR A 132 -11.25 -2.68 -3.52
CA TYR A 132 -10.34 -3.83 -3.54
C TYR A 132 -10.61 -4.83 -2.41
N ALA A 133 -11.15 -4.40 -1.28
CA ALA A 133 -11.52 -5.31 -0.18
C ALA A 133 -12.72 -6.21 -0.56
N THR A 134 -13.56 -5.76 -1.48
CA THR A 134 -14.79 -6.47 -1.90
C THR A 134 -14.59 -7.38 -3.12
N ALA A 135 -13.49 -7.23 -3.85
CA ALA A 135 -13.21 -7.99 -5.08
C ALA A 135 -13.14 -9.51 -4.84
N VAL A 136 -12.79 -9.95 -3.62
CA VAL A 136 -12.76 -11.37 -3.24
C VAL A 136 -14.15 -11.98 -3.11
N SER A 137 -15.13 -11.18 -2.70
CA SER A 137 -16.51 -11.64 -2.48
C SER A 137 -17.24 -11.97 -3.79
N GLN A 138 -16.72 -11.53 -4.94
CA GLN A 138 -17.38 -11.67 -6.24
C GLN A 138 -16.90 -12.88 -7.07
N GLY A 139 -15.83 -13.57 -6.65
CA GLY A 139 -15.16 -14.60 -7.47
C GLY A 139 -15.40 -16.07 -7.10
N ILE A 140 -16.02 -16.38 -5.96
CA ILE A 140 -16.12 -17.77 -5.46
C ILE A 140 -17.50 -18.02 -4.84
N PHE A 141 -18.58 -17.88 -5.61
CA PHE A 141 -19.86 -18.53 -5.32
C PHE A 141 -20.67 -18.57 -6.61
N ASP A 142 -20.33 -19.50 -7.52
CA ASP A 142 -21.33 -20.03 -8.44
C ASP A 142 -21.97 -21.27 -7.78
N PRO A 143 -23.19 -21.15 -7.22
CA PRO A 143 -23.87 -22.28 -6.58
C PRO A 143 -24.30 -23.39 -7.56
N LYS A 144 -24.04 -23.27 -8.88
CA LYS A 144 -24.47 -24.26 -9.87
C LYS A 144 -23.49 -25.39 -10.17
N LEU A 145 -22.30 -25.44 -9.54
CA LEU A 145 -21.36 -26.56 -9.74
C LEU A 145 -21.46 -27.63 -8.63
N LYS A 146 -22.61 -28.31 -8.51
CA LYS A 146 -22.72 -29.59 -7.77
C LYS A 146 -23.61 -30.60 -8.49
N LYS A 147 -22.97 -31.69 -8.98
CA LYS A 147 -23.32 -33.13 -8.86
C LYS A 147 -22.97 -33.90 -10.14
N GLY A 148 -21.78 -34.48 -10.17
CA GLY A 148 -21.48 -35.66 -10.98
C GLY A 148 -21.47 -36.89 -10.06
N THR A 149 -22.59 -37.61 -10.01
CA THR A 149 -22.68 -38.93 -9.37
C THR A 149 -21.99 -39.97 -10.24
N PHE A 150 -20.95 -40.64 -9.73
CA PHE A 150 -20.50 -41.92 -10.30
C PHE A 150 -21.07 -43.05 -9.45
N GLY A 151 -21.98 -43.80 -10.06
CA GLY A 151 -22.60 -44.98 -9.47
C GLY A 151 -21.63 -46.16 -9.40
N ALA A 152 -21.76 -46.93 -8.31
CA ALA A 152 -21.19 -48.26 -8.20
C ALA A 152 -21.87 -49.19 -9.22
N GLY A 153 -21.11 -49.67 -10.20
CA GLY A 153 -21.44 -50.80 -11.06
C GLY A 153 -20.79 -52.06 -10.51
N LYS A 154 -21.56 -53.15 -10.53
CA LYS A 154 -21.33 -54.46 -9.90
C LYS A 154 -20.04 -55.17 -10.32
#